data_AF-A0A7K9RT44-F1
#
_entry.id   AF-A0A7K9RT44-F1
#
_cell.length_a   1.000
_cell.length_b   1.000
_cell.length_c   1.000
_cell.angle_alpha   90.00
_cell.angle_beta   90.00
_cell.angle_gamma   90.00
#
_symmetry.space_group_name_H-M   'P 1'
#
loop_
_entity.id
_entity.type
_entity.pdbx_description
1 polymer ?
#
loop_
_entity_poly.entity_id
_entity_poly.type
_entity_poly.pdbx_seq_one_letter_code
_entity_poly.pdbx_strand_id
1 'polypeptide(L)'
;QMSGTARHDREMAINAKRSLSKTTDPLERLRLQCLAKGSAGIKGLGRVFRIIDGNNSRTLDFNEFLRGLHHYAVMINKEEAQELFRIFDKDGSGTIDLDEFLVTLRPPMSNARKDIVMQAFQKLDKTGDGVVTIEDLRGLYNVKYHPKYVNGEWTEDQVFRAFLDNFDSPSDKDGKVTTEEFMNYYAGVSASIDTDIYFIIMMKNSWKL
;
A
#
# COMPACT_ATOMS: atom_id res chain seq x y z
N GLN A 1 -7.24 -22.25 -24.46
CA GLN A 1 -6.95 -20.80 -24.44
C GLN A 1 -6.60 -20.43 -23.00
N MET A 2 -5.46 -19.76 -22.74
CA MET A 2 -5.12 -19.29 -21.39
C MET A 2 -5.93 -18.02 -21.07
N SER A 3 -6.33 -17.83 -19.80
CA SER A 3 -7.04 -16.64 -19.35
C SER A 3 -6.16 -15.38 -19.49
N GLY A 4 -6.79 -14.21 -19.64
CA GLY A 4 -6.08 -12.92 -19.74
C GLY A 4 -5.15 -12.65 -18.55
N THR A 5 -5.55 -13.08 -17.35
CA THR A 5 -4.75 -12.99 -16.11
C THR A 5 -3.47 -13.84 -16.19
N ALA A 6 -3.56 -15.09 -16.67
CA ALA A 6 -2.41 -15.98 -16.76
C ALA A 6 -1.35 -15.52 -17.78
N ARG A 7 -1.79 -14.84 -18.87
CA ARG A 7 -0.87 -14.23 -19.84
C ARG A 7 -0.15 -13.03 -19.23
N HIS A 8 -0.87 -12.19 -18.51
CA HIS A 8 -0.32 -11.01 -17.85
C HIS A 8 0.68 -11.37 -16.75
N ASP A 9 0.36 -12.33 -15.88
CA ASP A 9 1.26 -12.81 -14.83
C ASP A 9 2.59 -13.34 -15.40
N ARG A 10 2.52 -14.01 -16.55
CA ARG A 10 3.70 -14.53 -17.26
C ARG A 10 4.55 -13.39 -17.84
N GLU A 11 3.93 -12.38 -18.43
CA GLU A 11 4.65 -11.19 -18.93
C GLU A 11 5.31 -10.42 -17.78
N MET A 12 4.63 -10.26 -16.65
CA MET A 12 5.19 -9.67 -15.44
C MET A 12 6.40 -10.46 -14.91
N ALA A 13 6.30 -11.79 -14.84
CA ALA A 13 7.42 -12.63 -14.40
C ALA A 13 8.63 -12.53 -15.35
N ILE A 14 8.42 -12.43 -16.67
CA ILE A 14 9.50 -12.24 -17.64
C ILE A 14 10.16 -10.87 -17.47
N ASN A 15 9.35 -9.82 -17.33
CA ASN A 15 9.86 -8.47 -17.12
C ASN A 15 10.60 -8.36 -15.77
N ALA A 16 10.10 -8.99 -14.72
CA ALA A 16 10.76 -9.03 -13.42
C ALA A 16 12.15 -9.68 -13.52
N LYS A 17 12.28 -10.80 -14.23
CA LYS A 17 13.58 -11.45 -14.49
C LYS A 17 14.57 -10.55 -15.24
N ARG A 18 14.09 -9.72 -16.17
CA ARG A 18 14.95 -8.73 -16.88
C ARG A 18 15.35 -7.57 -15.97
N SER A 19 14.48 -7.14 -15.06
CA SER A 19 14.77 -6.06 -14.11
C SER A 19 15.72 -6.50 -12.99
N LEU A 20 15.70 -7.79 -12.61
CA LEU A 20 16.60 -8.34 -11.59
C LEU A 20 18.08 -8.12 -11.90
N SER A 21 18.47 -8.11 -13.18
CA SER A 21 19.88 -7.88 -13.57
C SER A 21 20.29 -6.41 -13.49
N LYS A 22 19.35 -5.48 -13.25
CA LYS A 22 19.59 -4.03 -13.26
C LYS A 22 19.53 -3.39 -11.88
N THR A 23 18.84 -4.01 -10.93
CA THR A 23 18.67 -3.45 -9.59
C THR A 23 19.73 -3.99 -8.62
N THR A 24 20.27 -3.09 -7.79
CA THR A 24 21.13 -3.43 -6.65
C THR A 24 20.40 -3.35 -5.31
N ASP A 25 19.22 -2.71 -5.29
CA ASP A 25 18.44 -2.50 -4.08
C ASP A 25 17.87 -3.82 -3.53
N PRO A 26 18.18 -4.20 -2.27
CA PRO A 26 17.72 -5.47 -1.69
C PRO A 26 16.20 -5.64 -1.67
N LEU A 27 15.47 -4.56 -1.38
CA LEU A 27 14.00 -4.58 -1.32
C LEU A 27 13.41 -4.82 -2.71
N GLU A 28 13.90 -4.11 -3.72
CA GLU A 28 13.45 -4.29 -5.10
C GLU A 28 13.84 -5.67 -5.63
N ARG A 29 15.03 -6.19 -5.27
CA ARG A 29 15.41 -7.58 -5.59
C ARG A 29 14.41 -8.57 -5.00
N LEU A 30 14.01 -8.39 -3.75
CA LEU A 30 13.02 -9.25 -3.10
C LEU A 30 11.66 -9.17 -3.81
N ARG A 31 11.16 -7.97 -4.11
CA ARG A 31 9.91 -7.77 -4.86
C ARG A 31 9.94 -8.48 -6.20
N LEU A 32 11.00 -8.26 -6.98
CA LEU A 32 11.15 -8.86 -8.31
C LEU A 32 11.31 -10.39 -8.24
N GLN A 33 11.94 -10.93 -7.20
CA GLN A 33 12.01 -12.39 -6.98
C GLN A 33 10.65 -12.98 -6.65
N CYS A 34 9.86 -12.33 -5.79
CA CYS A 34 8.48 -12.73 -5.52
C CYS A 34 7.65 -12.75 -6.81
N LEU A 35 7.73 -11.69 -7.62
CA LEU A 35 7.05 -11.61 -8.91
C LEU A 35 7.54 -12.67 -9.90
N ALA A 36 8.85 -12.89 -10.02
CA ALA A 36 9.44 -13.87 -10.92
C ALA A 36 9.06 -15.32 -10.58
N LYS A 37 8.80 -15.61 -9.31
CA LYS A 37 8.32 -16.91 -8.81
C LYS A 37 6.78 -17.06 -8.89
N GLY A 38 6.07 -16.05 -9.43
CA GLY A 38 4.62 -16.09 -9.61
C GLY A 38 3.82 -15.71 -8.37
N SER A 39 4.46 -15.12 -7.36
CA SER A 39 3.76 -14.54 -6.20
C SER A 39 3.31 -13.11 -6.51
N ALA A 40 2.46 -12.97 -7.53
CA ALA A 40 1.83 -11.69 -7.86
C ALA A 40 0.64 -11.40 -6.92
N GLY A 41 0.53 -10.13 -6.52
CA GLY A 41 -0.56 -9.62 -5.69
C GLY A 41 -0.58 -10.12 -4.24
N ILE A 42 -1.60 -9.66 -3.50
CA ILE A 42 -1.69 -9.84 -2.05
C ILE A 42 -1.75 -11.31 -1.61
N LYS A 43 -2.43 -12.17 -2.39
CA LYS A 43 -2.53 -13.62 -2.10
C LYS A 43 -1.20 -14.33 -2.31
N GLY A 44 -0.44 -13.93 -3.34
CA GLY A 44 0.88 -14.46 -3.63
C GLY A 44 1.85 -14.10 -2.50
N LEU A 45 1.92 -12.82 -2.14
CA LEU A 45 2.76 -12.33 -1.05
C LEU A 45 2.38 -12.94 0.31
N GLY A 46 1.08 -13.08 0.62
CA GLY A 46 0.64 -13.77 1.84
C GLY A 46 1.03 -15.25 1.88
N ARG A 47 1.19 -15.91 0.73
CA ARG A 47 1.78 -17.27 0.67
C ARG A 47 3.28 -17.23 0.95
N VAL A 48 4.00 -16.25 0.42
CA VAL A 48 5.43 -16.05 0.71
C VAL A 48 5.65 -15.91 2.21
N PHE A 49 4.90 -15.03 2.87
CA PHE A 49 4.96 -14.82 4.31
C PHE A 49 4.85 -16.14 5.09
N ARG A 50 3.79 -16.92 4.83
CA ARG A 50 3.58 -18.23 5.48
C ARG A 50 4.65 -19.28 5.20
N ILE A 51 5.39 -19.16 4.10
CA ILE A 51 6.51 -20.08 3.81
C ILE A 51 7.73 -19.71 4.67
N ILE A 52 7.89 -18.43 5.00
CA ILE A 52 9.02 -17.92 5.78
C ILE A 52 8.77 -18.10 7.28
N ASP A 53 7.52 -17.90 7.74
CA ASP A 53 7.05 -18.12 9.11
C ASP A 53 7.08 -19.61 9.47
N GLY A 54 8.25 -20.09 9.92
CA GLY A 54 8.52 -21.51 10.13
C GLY A 54 7.95 -22.03 11.45
N ASN A 55 7.77 -21.15 12.42
CA ASN A 55 7.16 -21.47 13.71
C ASN A 55 5.64 -21.18 13.76
N ASN A 56 5.08 -20.61 12.69
CA ASN A 56 3.67 -20.21 12.57
C ASN A 56 3.24 -19.24 13.67
N SER A 57 4.16 -18.34 14.06
CA SER A 57 3.92 -17.29 15.05
C SER A 57 3.04 -16.15 14.51
N ARG A 58 2.83 -16.11 13.19
CA ARG A 58 2.17 -15.02 12.44
C ARG A 58 2.96 -13.72 12.39
N THR A 59 4.20 -13.74 12.85
CA THR A 59 5.18 -12.68 12.68
C THR A 59 6.47 -13.31 12.15
N LEU A 60 7.40 -12.50 11.63
CA LEU A 60 8.71 -12.97 11.21
C LEU A 60 9.77 -12.36 12.11
N ASP A 61 10.47 -13.19 12.88
CA ASP A 61 11.67 -12.74 13.57
C ASP A 61 12.82 -12.48 12.58
N PHE A 62 13.90 -11.82 13.03
CA PHE A 62 15.05 -11.51 12.17
C PHE A 62 15.66 -12.73 11.49
N ASN A 63 15.72 -13.88 12.18
CA ASN A 63 16.30 -15.10 11.62
C ASN A 63 15.37 -15.71 10.57
N GLU A 64 14.06 -15.71 10.81
CA GLU A 64 13.05 -16.11 9.83
C GLU A 64 13.12 -15.23 8.60
N PHE A 65 13.13 -13.91 8.78
CA PHE A 65 13.28 -12.95 7.68
C PHE A 65 14.56 -13.20 6.86
N LEU A 66 15.72 -13.32 7.51
CA LEU A 66 16.99 -13.59 6.84
C LEU A 66 16.99 -14.92 6.06
N ARG A 67 16.45 -15.99 6.66
CA ARG A 67 16.27 -17.28 5.96
C ARG A 67 15.34 -17.12 4.76
N GLY A 68 14.28 -16.34 4.90
CA GLY A 68 13.35 -15.99 3.83
C GLY A 68 14.03 -15.30 2.66
N LEU A 69 14.84 -14.27 2.91
CA LEU A 69 15.62 -13.59 1.88
C LEU A 69 16.50 -14.56 1.08
N HIS A 70 17.23 -15.43 1.78
CA HIS A 70 18.08 -16.44 1.15
C HIS A 70 17.28 -17.46 0.34
N HIS A 71 16.11 -17.90 0.85
CA HIS A 71 15.19 -18.78 0.12
C HIS A 71 14.68 -18.13 -1.18
N TYR A 72 14.54 -16.81 -1.21
CA TYR A 72 14.20 -16.03 -2.39
C TYR A 72 15.41 -15.58 -3.22
N ALA A 73 16.60 -16.15 -2.97
CA ALA A 73 17.85 -15.85 -3.68
C ALA A 73 18.25 -14.36 -3.61
N VAL A 74 17.84 -13.68 -2.54
CA VAL A 74 18.34 -12.36 -2.15
C VAL A 74 19.49 -12.60 -1.18
N MET A 75 20.68 -12.81 -1.74
CA MET A 75 21.91 -12.93 -0.97
C MET A 75 22.39 -11.53 -0.59
N ILE A 76 22.37 -11.24 0.70
CA ILE A 76 22.83 -9.99 1.32
C ILE A 76 23.57 -10.33 2.62
N ASN A 77 24.42 -9.43 3.09
CA ASN A 77 25.09 -9.61 4.37
C ASN A 77 24.14 -9.33 5.56
N LYS A 78 24.61 -9.59 6.78
CA LYS A 78 23.79 -9.43 7.98
C LYS A 78 23.43 -7.97 8.23
N GLU A 79 24.33 -7.05 7.93
CA GLU A 79 24.15 -5.61 8.13
C GLU A 79 23.08 -5.04 7.18
N GLU A 80 23.12 -5.43 5.91
CA GLU A 80 22.10 -5.12 4.90
C GLU A 80 20.75 -5.72 5.26
N ALA A 81 20.74 -6.96 5.76
CA ALA A 81 19.52 -7.61 6.24
C ALA A 81 18.92 -6.90 7.45
N GLN A 82 19.75 -6.40 8.36
CA GLN A 82 19.30 -5.63 9.52
C GLN A 82 18.68 -4.31 9.11
N GLU A 83 19.28 -3.62 8.13
CA GLU A 83 18.70 -2.40 7.57
C GLU A 83 17.36 -2.68 6.89
N LEU A 84 17.31 -3.73 6.07
CA LEU A 84 16.07 -4.12 5.41
C LEU A 84 15.00 -4.51 6.44
N PHE A 85 15.37 -5.22 7.50
CA PHE A 85 14.45 -5.59 8.57
C PHE A 85 13.84 -4.35 9.24
N ARG A 86 14.64 -3.31 9.52
CA ARG A 86 14.14 -2.02 10.05
C ARG A 86 13.17 -1.30 9.12
N ILE A 87 13.29 -1.52 7.80
CA ILE A 87 12.35 -0.93 6.84
C ILE A 87 10.98 -1.63 6.92
N PHE A 88 10.98 -2.94 7.20
CA PHE A 88 9.77 -3.74 7.34
C PHE A 88 9.10 -3.56 8.71
N ASP A 89 9.87 -3.68 9.79
CA ASP A 89 9.43 -3.52 11.19
C ASP A 89 9.20 -2.02 11.48
N LYS A 90 8.00 -1.54 11.12
CA LYS A 90 7.62 -0.13 11.17
C LYS A 90 7.29 0.32 12.58
N ASP A 91 6.69 -0.57 13.36
CA ASP A 91 6.33 -0.28 14.75
C ASP A 91 7.48 -0.54 15.74
N GLY A 92 8.56 -1.18 15.30
CA GLY A 92 9.72 -1.48 16.13
C GLY A 92 9.47 -2.59 17.14
N SER A 93 8.49 -3.46 16.88
CA SER A 93 8.16 -4.62 17.71
C SER A 93 9.28 -5.67 17.76
N GLY A 94 10.24 -5.60 16.84
CA GLY A 94 11.31 -6.59 16.69
C GLY A 94 10.90 -7.82 15.90
N THR A 95 9.69 -7.81 15.33
CA THR A 95 9.17 -8.84 14.42
C THR A 95 8.39 -8.18 13.29
N ILE A 96 8.32 -8.81 12.11
CA ILE A 96 7.56 -8.27 10.98
C ILE A 96 6.21 -8.98 10.91
N ASP A 97 5.12 -8.24 11.04
CA ASP A 97 3.78 -8.82 10.86
C ASP A 97 3.37 -8.93 9.37
N LEU A 98 2.22 -9.55 9.11
CA LEU A 98 1.74 -9.74 7.74
C LEU A 98 1.44 -8.42 7.02
N ASP A 99 0.89 -7.43 7.72
CA ASP A 99 0.50 -6.16 7.14
C ASP A 99 1.73 -5.33 6.78
N GLU A 100 2.71 -5.25 7.69
CA GLU A 100 4.04 -4.68 7.46
C GLU A 100 4.74 -5.33 6.25
N PHE A 101 4.69 -6.66 6.18
CA PHE A 101 5.26 -7.41 5.07
C PHE A 101 4.59 -7.07 3.73
N LEU A 102 3.25 -7.04 3.71
CA LEU A 102 2.47 -6.78 2.50
C LEU A 102 2.59 -5.32 2.03
N VAL A 103 2.56 -4.36 2.96
CA VAL A 103 2.73 -2.93 2.66
C VAL A 103 4.12 -2.68 2.09
N THR A 104 5.16 -3.25 2.71
CA THR A 104 6.55 -3.03 2.31
C THR A 104 6.87 -3.69 0.96
N LEU A 105 6.34 -4.89 0.69
CA LEU A 105 6.55 -5.58 -0.59
C LEU A 105 5.64 -5.13 -1.72
N ARG A 106 4.64 -4.29 -1.44
CA ARG A 106 3.80 -3.70 -2.47
C ARG A 106 4.69 -2.96 -3.50
N PRO A 107 4.43 -3.11 -4.81
CA PRO A 107 5.15 -2.33 -5.81
C PRO A 107 4.95 -0.83 -5.58
N PRO A 108 6.01 -0.01 -5.78
CA PRO A 108 5.86 1.43 -5.70
C PRO A 108 4.90 1.92 -6.79
N MET A 109 4.07 2.91 -6.47
CA MET A 109 3.27 3.60 -7.48
C MET A 109 4.17 4.32 -8.49
N SER A 110 3.77 4.35 -9.76
CA SER A 110 4.42 5.18 -10.77
C SER A 110 4.27 6.66 -10.40
N ASN A 111 5.16 7.51 -10.93
CA ASN A 111 5.06 8.96 -10.70
C ASN A 111 3.71 9.51 -11.16
N ALA A 112 3.19 9.05 -12.30
CA ALA A 112 1.88 9.47 -12.79
C ALA A 112 0.72 9.13 -11.82
N ARG A 113 0.77 7.98 -11.14
CA ARG A 113 -0.20 7.63 -10.10
C ARG A 113 -0.01 8.48 -8.84
N LYS A 114 1.24 8.72 -8.42
CA LYS A 114 1.53 9.59 -7.28
C LYS A 114 1.02 11.01 -7.54
N ASP A 115 1.26 11.56 -8.73
CA ASP A 115 0.86 12.92 -9.08
C ASP A 115 -0.66 13.12 -9.03
N ILE A 116 -1.45 12.14 -9.50
CA ILE A 116 -2.92 12.25 -9.44
C ILE A 116 -3.46 12.08 -8.02
N VAL A 117 -2.81 11.25 -7.18
CA VAL A 117 -3.14 11.12 -5.75
C VAL A 117 -2.82 12.41 -5.01
N MET A 118 -1.68 13.04 -5.29
CA MET A 118 -1.32 14.34 -4.71
C MET A 118 -2.28 15.45 -5.13
N GLN A 119 -2.72 15.48 -6.40
CA GLN A 119 -3.75 16.43 -6.85
C GLN A 119 -5.08 16.24 -6.11
N ALA A 120 -5.49 14.99 -5.86
CA ALA A 120 -6.68 14.70 -5.07
C ALA A 120 -6.51 15.17 -3.61
N PHE A 121 -5.35 14.92 -2.99
CA PHE A 121 -5.05 15.38 -1.63
C PHE A 121 -5.08 16.91 -1.52
N GLN A 122 -4.39 17.62 -2.41
CA GLN A 122 -4.35 19.09 -2.44
C GLN A 122 -5.73 19.71 -2.69
N LYS A 123 -6.63 18.99 -3.36
CA LYS A 123 -8.01 19.45 -3.53
C LYS A 123 -8.78 19.41 -2.20
N LEU A 124 -8.51 18.39 -1.38
CA LEU A 124 -9.09 18.19 -0.06
C LEU A 124 -8.52 19.15 0.96
N ASP A 125 -7.18 19.26 1.05
CA ASP A 125 -6.46 20.14 1.96
C ASP A 125 -6.66 21.61 1.57
N LYS A 126 -7.68 22.27 2.17
CA LYS A 126 -8.05 23.66 1.85
C LYS A 126 -7.22 24.65 2.62
N THR A 127 -6.84 24.29 3.84
CA THR A 127 -5.94 25.08 4.68
C THR A 127 -4.53 25.11 4.09
N GLY A 128 -4.12 24.07 3.37
CA GLY A 128 -2.79 23.93 2.79
C GLY A 128 -1.72 23.62 3.84
N ASP A 129 -2.12 23.08 5.00
CA ASP A 129 -1.22 22.76 6.10
C ASP A 129 -0.66 21.33 6.03
N GLY A 130 -1.02 20.58 4.98
CA GLY A 130 -0.53 19.23 4.71
C GLY A 130 -1.32 18.13 5.42
N VAL A 131 -2.43 18.47 6.10
CA VAL A 131 -3.33 17.52 6.76
C VAL A 131 -4.78 17.81 6.41
N VAL A 132 -5.54 16.79 6.02
CA VAL A 132 -6.98 16.94 5.77
C VAL A 132 -7.73 16.69 7.06
N THR A 133 -8.54 17.68 7.45
CA THR A 133 -9.35 17.65 8.67
C THR A 133 -10.85 17.80 8.38
N ILE A 134 -11.69 17.70 9.41
CA ILE A 134 -13.13 17.96 9.29
C ILE A 134 -13.40 19.39 8.77
N GLU A 135 -12.56 20.36 9.13
CA GLU A 135 -12.71 21.75 8.71
C GLU A 135 -12.54 21.92 7.20
N ASP A 136 -11.60 21.20 6.60
CA ASP A 136 -11.40 21.16 5.15
C ASP A 136 -12.61 20.59 4.41
N LEU A 137 -13.22 19.54 4.96
CA LEU A 137 -14.35 18.85 4.34
C LEU A 137 -15.63 19.67 4.37
N ARG A 138 -15.86 20.49 5.41
CA ARG A 138 -17.02 21.39 5.50
C ARG A 138 -17.12 22.34 4.31
N GLY A 139 -16.00 22.77 3.75
CA GLY A 139 -15.95 23.65 2.58
C GLY A 139 -16.17 22.94 1.24
N LEU A 140 -16.13 21.61 1.21
CA LEU A 140 -16.12 20.80 -0.01
C LEU A 140 -17.37 19.93 -0.17
N TYR A 141 -17.88 19.39 0.92
CA TYR A 141 -18.91 18.36 0.91
C TYR A 141 -20.14 18.79 1.70
N ASN A 142 -21.31 18.49 1.15
CA ASN A 142 -22.59 18.83 1.76
C ASN A 142 -23.24 17.59 2.36
N VAL A 143 -23.37 17.56 3.70
CA VAL A 143 -23.96 16.43 4.43
C VAL A 143 -25.47 16.33 4.33
N LYS A 144 -26.17 17.35 3.80
CA LYS A 144 -27.65 17.42 3.77
C LYS A 144 -28.32 16.28 3.04
N TYR A 145 -27.60 15.59 2.15
CA TYR A 145 -28.12 14.44 1.40
C TYR A 145 -27.63 13.10 1.94
N HIS A 146 -26.82 13.10 3.02
CA HIS A 146 -26.35 11.86 3.63
C HIS A 146 -27.51 11.17 4.39
N PRO A 147 -27.85 9.90 4.09
CA PRO A 147 -29.02 9.24 4.68
C PRO A 147 -29.03 9.27 6.21
N LYS A 148 -27.87 9.06 6.85
CA LYS A 148 -27.73 9.08 8.31
C LYS A 148 -27.75 10.48 8.94
N TYR A 149 -27.53 11.51 8.15
CA TYR A 149 -27.70 12.88 8.62
C TYR A 149 -29.18 13.28 8.55
N VAL A 150 -29.84 12.91 7.44
CA VAL A 150 -31.26 13.20 7.20
C VAL A 150 -32.18 12.51 8.21
N ASN A 151 -31.88 11.28 8.61
CA ASN A 151 -32.65 10.56 9.62
C ASN A 151 -32.31 10.98 11.07
N GLY A 152 -31.36 11.90 11.27
CA GLY A 152 -30.92 12.39 12.58
C GLY A 152 -30.05 11.42 13.38
N GLU A 153 -29.61 10.30 12.80
CA GLU A 153 -28.72 9.35 13.48
C GLU A 153 -27.32 9.91 13.69
N TRP A 154 -26.81 10.66 12.71
CA TRP A 154 -25.47 11.21 12.69
C TRP A 154 -25.47 12.73 12.67
N THR A 155 -24.55 13.33 13.42
CA THR A 155 -24.20 14.75 13.27
C THR A 155 -23.35 14.96 12.01
N GLU A 156 -23.21 16.22 11.59
CA GLU A 156 -22.33 16.60 10.48
C GLU A 156 -20.88 16.13 10.72
N ASP A 157 -20.36 16.36 11.93
CA ASP A 157 -19.00 15.95 12.31
C ASP A 157 -18.83 14.42 12.28
N GLN A 158 -19.86 13.65 12.63
CA GLN A 158 -19.82 12.19 12.55
C GLN A 158 -19.79 11.69 11.10
N VAL A 159 -20.48 12.37 10.18
CA VAL A 159 -20.40 12.05 8.74
C VAL A 159 -18.98 12.31 8.23
N PHE A 160 -18.40 13.45 8.56
CA PHE A 160 -17.03 13.79 8.12
C PHE A 160 -15.97 12.92 8.77
N ARG A 161 -16.10 12.62 10.07
CA ARG A 161 -15.20 11.69 10.75
C ARG A 161 -15.25 10.31 10.10
N ALA A 162 -16.44 9.78 9.84
CA ALA A 162 -16.59 8.50 9.15
C ALA A 162 -16.02 8.51 7.72
N PHE A 163 -16.01 9.67 7.05
CA PHE A 163 -15.33 9.82 5.77
C PHE A 163 -13.81 9.78 5.91
N LEU A 164 -13.24 10.56 6.83
CA LEU A 164 -11.79 10.59 7.10
C LEU A 164 -11.26 9.24 7.58
N ASP A 165 -12.03 8.53 8.42
CA ASP A 165 -11.70 7.20 8.93
C ASP A 165 -11.45 6.15 7.82
N ASN A 166 -11.87 6.40 6.57
CA ASN A 166 -11.56 5.52 5.43
C ASN A 166 -10.11 5.66 4.94
N PHE A 167 -9.46 6.79 5.22
CA PHE A 167 -8.10 7.11 4.79
C PHE A 167 -7.11 7.17 5.96
N ASP A 168 -7.61 7.51 7.15
CA ASP A 168 -6.89 7.51 8.42
C ASP A 168 -6.24 6.14 8.69
N SER A 169 -5.06 6.15 9.31
CA SER A 169 -4.31 4.92 9.57
C SER A 169 -5.09 3.98 10.50
N PRO A 170 -5.17 2.66 10.19
CA PRO A 170 -5.76 1.69 11.11
C PRO A 170 -5.06 1.63 12.48
N SER A 171 -3.76 1.95 12.52
CA SER A 171 -2.94 1.89 13.73
C SER A 171 -2.95 3.19 14.55
N ASP A 172 -3.29 4.32 13.94
CA ASP A 172 -3.29 5.63 14.60
C ASP A 172 -4.48 6.48 14.14
N LYS A 173 -5.66 6.21 14.71
CA LYS A 173 -6.90 6.90 14.33
C LYS A 173 -7.04 8.26 14.99
N ASP A 174 -6.28 9.25 14.55
CA ASP A 174 -6.32 10.59 15.11
C ASP A 174 -7.44 11.47 14.53
N GLY A 175 -8.05 11.05 13.40
CA GLY A 175 -9.10 11.78 12.69
C GLY A 175 -8.62 12.89 11.79
N LYS A 176 -7.33 12.88 11.51
CA LYS A 176 -6.69 13.67 10.48
C LYS A 176 -6.22 12.70 9.42
N VAL A 177 -5.98 13.22 8.24
CA VAL A 177 -5.42 12.43 7.15
C VAL A 177 -4.24 13.18 6.61
N THR A 178 -3.06 12.67 6.92
CA THR A 178 -1.79 13.16 6.40
C THR A 178 -1.63 12.78 4.92
N THR A 179 -0.73 13.46 4.23
CA THR A 179 -0.34 13.08 2.87
C THR A 179 0.15 11.63 2.79
N GLU A 180 0.87 11.17 3.82
CA GLU A 180 1.42 9.81 3.87
C GLU A 180 0.31 8.76 3.97
N GLU A 181 -0.67 8.96 4.84
CA GLU A 181 -1.81 8.05 5.01
C GLU A 181 -2.66 7.96 3.75
N PHE A 182 -2.97 9.11 3.15
CA PHE A 182 -3.72 9.17 1.90
C PHE A 182 -2.96 8.46 0.76
N MET A 183 -1.65 8.67 0.67
CA MET A 183 -0.79 7.99 -0.30
C MET A 183 -0.73 6.49 -0.04
N ASN A 184 -0.65 6.05 1.22
CA ASN A 184 -0.60 4.64 1.60
C ASN A 184 -1.92 3.92 1.27
N TYR A 185 -3.07 4.56 1.56
CA TYR A 185 -4.38 4.07 1.16
C TYR A 185 -4.44 3.85 -0.36
N TYR A 186 -4.06 4.87 -1.14
CA TYR A 186 -4.08 4.78 -2.60
C TYR A 186 -3.00 3.89 -3.19
N ALA A 187 -1.89 3.66 -2.50
CA ALA A 187 -0.94 2.62 -2.88
C ALA A 187 -1.64 1.25 -2.87
N GLY A 188 -2.50 0.99 -1.89
CA GLY A 188 -3.25 -0.28 -1.77
C GLY A 188 -4.23 -0.47 -2.91
N VAL A 189 -5.02 0.57 -3.21
CA VAL A 189 -5.92 0.60 -4.36
C VAL A 189 -5.16 0.50 -5.68
N SER A 190 -4.00 1.17 -5.78
CA SER A 190 -3.14 1.10 -6.97
C SER A 190 -2.63 -0.31 -7.21
N ALA A 191 -2.26 -1.05 -6.16
CA ALA A 191 -1.74 -2.40 -6.29
C ALA A 191 -2.77 -3.43 -6.80
N SER A 192 -4.07 -3.10 -6.78
CA SER A 192 -5.12 -3.92 -7.38
C SER A 192 -5.54 -3.47 -8.79
N ILE A 193 -4.91 -2.41 -9.32
CA ILE A 193 -5.22 -1.84 -10.63
C ILE A 193 -4.03 -1.99 -11.59
N ASP A 194 -4.26 -2.73 -12.67
CA ASP A 194 -3.21 -3.15 -13.60
C ASP A 194 -2.61 -2.01 -14.44
N THR A 195 -3.39 -0.96 -14.73
CA THR A 195 -2.95 0.11 -15.65
C THR A 195 -3.03 1.50 -15.04
N ASP A 196 -2.01 2.31 -15.31
CA ASP A 196 -1.95 3.70 -14.88
C ASP A 196 -3.11 4.51 -15.45
N ILE A 197 -3.49 4.24 -16.70
CA ILE A 197 -4.62 4.91 -17.37
C ILE A 197 -5.91 4.69 -16.59
N TYR A 198 -6.24 3.44 -16.25
CA TYR A 198 -7.45 3.15 -15.49
C TYR A 198 -7.40 3.76 -14.09
N PHE A 199 -6.27 3.66 -13.40
CA PHE A 199 -6.08 4.28 -12.09
C PHE A 199 -6.29 5.80 -12.13
N ILE A 200 -5.70 6.48 -13.11
CA ILE A 200 -5.82 7.93 -13.29
C ILE A 200 -7.26 8.33 -13.61
N ILE A 201 -7.93 7.60 -14.52
CA ILE A 201 -9.35 7.86 -14.85
C ILE A 201 -10.24 7.67 -13.63
N MET A 202 -10.02 6.60 -12.86
CA MET A 202 -10.73 6.36 -11.59
C MET A 202 -10.53 7.54 -10.64
N MET A 203 -9.29 7.98 -10.41
CA MET A 203 -8.99 9.10 -9.52
C MET A 203 -9.63 10.40 -9.98
N LYS A 204 -9.55 10.74 -11.27
CA LYS A 204 -10.20 11.94 -11.83
C LYS A 204 -11.71 11.92 -11.64
N ASN A 205 -12.34 10.77 -11.86
CA ASN A 205 -13.79 10.63 -11.73
C ASN A 205 -14.24 10.68 -10.26
N SER A 206 -13.49 10.04 -9.35
CA SER A 206 -13.78 10.01 -7.91
C SER A 206 -13.63 11.39 -7.28
N TRP A 207 -12.55 12.09 -7.61
CA TRP A 207 -12.21 13.37 -6.98
C TRP A 207 -12.63 14.60 -7.79
N LYS A 208 -13.24 14.41 -8.97
CA LYS A 208 -13.64 15.48 -9.90
C LYS A 208 -12.46 16.41 -10.25
N LEU A 209 -11.36 15.80 -10.69
CA LEU A 209 -10.15 16.50 -11.16
C LEU A 209 -10.18 16.71 -12.68
#